data_AF-A0A356TU20-F1
#
_entry.id   AF-A0A356TU20-F1
#
_cell.length_a   1.000
_cell.length_b   1.000
_cell.length_c   1.000
_cell.angle_alpha   90.00
_cell.angle_beta   90.00
_cell.angle_gamma   90.00
#
_symmetry.space_group_name_H-M   'P 1'
#
loop_
_entity.id
_entity.type
_entity.pdbx_description
1 polymer ?
#
loop_
_entity_poly.entity_id
_entity_poly.type
_entity_poly.pdbx_seq_one_letter_code
_entity_poly.pdbx_strand_id
1 'polypeptide(L)'
;MIESGAQEEQIEEPSEQGGDQTWRERVRLGLLRTMAVAGVIALLITTPVLFLEGQPVLGIVYWLLFAPFLWFAFSKRLPSNVRLAGLLGTIYVFGLGIGVGERRLPEVGVYLLSLCIMAVLLGGWRWAAVTGGVAAVSYVGLAWVNISGALGPAPFTAIDPESAGNWITFGANFAIFAASLTVSIGYVVTYLERALARSRALSQSLEQEVAAKEREMEAREKAEATLVHAQKMEIIGRLAGGIAHDFN
;
A
#
# COMPACT_ATOMS: atom_id res chain seq x y z
N MET A 1 -18.65 14.05 -57.68
CA MET A 1 -17.87 14.80 -56.69
C MET A 1 -18.30 14.31 -55.32
N ILE A 2 -17.50 13.43 -54.74
CA ILE A 2 -17.72 12.80 -53.44
C ILE A 2 -16.59 13.35 -52.55
N GLU A 3 -16.92 14.23 -51.61
CA GLU A 3 -16.00 14.60 -50.53
C GLU A 3 -16.39 13.80 -49.30
N SER A 4 -15.61 12.74 -49.06
CA SER A 4 -15.63 11.93 -47.86
C SER A 4 -14.74 12.61 -46.82
N GLY A 5 -15.34 13.35 -45.90
CA GLY A 5 -14.65 13.84 -44.69
C GLY A 5 -14.39 12.68 -43.74
N ALA A 6 -13.17 12.14 -43.77
CA ALA A 6 -12.67 11.25 -42.74
C ALA A 6 -12.34 12.09 -41.49
N GLN A 7 -13.15 11.97 -40.44
CA GLN A 7 -12.78 12.40 -39.10
C GLN A 7 -11.65 11.49 -38.62
N GLU A 8 -10.46 12.04 -38.45
CA GLU A 8 -9.40 11.45 -37.63
C GLU A 8 -9.89 11.41 -36.19
N GLU A 9 -10.41 10.25 -35.78
CA GLU A 9 -10.73 9.93 -34.40
C GLU A 9 -9.40 9.78 -33.65
N GLN A 10 -8.96 10.88 -33.04
CA GLN A 10 -7.84 10.92 -32.10
C GLN A 10 -8.15 9.95 -30.95
N ILE A 11 -7.57 8.76 -31.00
CA ILE A 11 -7.56 7.82 -29.88
C ILE A 11 -6.66 8.43 -28.80
N GLU A 12 -7.28 9.13 -27.86
CA GLU A 12 -6.66 9.59 -26.62
C GLU A 12 -6.21 8.35 -25.82
N GLU A 13 -4.93 8.01 -25.90
CA GLU A 13 -4.32 7.01 -25.02
C GLU A 13 -4.50 7.45 -23.56
N PRO A 14 -5.15 6.65 -22.70
CA PRO A 14 -5.32 7.01 -21.31
C PRO A 14 -3.95 6.98 -20.64
N SER A 15 -3.44 8.16 -20.24
CA SER A 15 -2.15 8.31 -19.56
C SER A 15 -1.98 7.29 -18.42
N GLU A 16 -1.07 6.31 -18.60
CA GLU A 16 -0.82 5.20 -17.66
C GLU A 16 -0.50 5.68 -16.23
N GLN A 17 0.01 6.90 -16.08
CA GLN A 17 0.35 7.52 -14.79
C GLN A 17 -0.89 7.81 -13.92
N GLY A 18 -2.07 8.03 -14.51
CA GLY A 18 -3.32 8.26 -13.77
C GLY A 18 -3.93 6.98 -13.17
N GLY A 19 -3.73 5.83 -13.82
CA GLY A 19 -4.24 4.52 -13.35
C GLY A 19 -3.57 4.04 -12.07
N ASP A 20 -2.25 4.28 -11.96
CA ASP A 20 -1.45 3.81 -10.83
C ASP A 20 -1.67 4.65 -9.56
N GLN A 21 -1.87 5.97 -9.70
CA GLN A 21 -2.22 6.86 -8.58
C GLN A 21 -3.63 6.56 -8.02
N THR A 22 -4.61 6.36 -8.90
CA THR A 22 -6.00 6.05 -8.49
C THR A 22 -6.11 4.68 -7.82
N TRP A 23 -5.32 3.69 -8.23
CA TRP A 23 -5.23 2.40 -7.53
C TRP A 23 -4.69 2.55 -6.10
N ARG A 24 -3.56 3.23 -5.93
CA ARG A 24 -2.93 3.44 -4.61
C ARG A 24 -3.87 4.14 -3.64
N GLU A 25 -4.58 5.16 -4.10
CA GLU A 25 -5.56 5.86 -3.27
C GLU A 25 -6.76 4.99 -2.90
N ARG A 26 -7.28 4.19 -3.83
CA ARG A 26 -8.36 3.21 -3.53
C ARG A 26 -7.93 2.17 -2.49
N VAL A 27 -6.71 1.64 -2.60
CA VAL A 27 -6.17 0.67 -1.64
C VAL A 27 -6.01 1.28 -0.25
N ARG A 28 -5.41 2.48 -0.17
CA ARG A 28 -5.30 3.22 1.10
C ARG A 28 -6.67 3.46 1.72
N LEU A 29 -7.64 3.91 0.93
CA LEU A 29 -9.02 4.15 1.38
C LEU A 29 -9.72 2.87 1.85
N GLY A 30 -9.55 1.76 1.14
CA GLY A 30 -10.09 0.46 1.52
C GLY A 30 -9.57 0.03 2.89
N LEU A 31 -8.25 0.07 3.07
CA LEU A 31 -7.59 -0.28 4.32
C LEU A 31 -8.07 0.59 5.50
N LEU A 32 -8.16 1.90 5.29
CA LEU A 32 -8.62 2.83 6.32
C LEU A 32 -10.07 2.56 6.75
N ARG A 33 -10.95 2.27 5.80
CA ARG A 33 -12.35 1.95 6.09
C ARG A 33 -12.49 0.61 6.80
N THR A 34 -11.73 -0.40 6.42
CA THR A 34 -11.74 -1.69 7.14
C THR A 34 -11.27 -1.52 8.58
N MET A 35 -10.27 -0.68 8.82
CA MET A 35 -9.81 -0.36 10.17
C MET A 35 -10.84 0.44 10.97
N ALA A 36 -11.51 1.40 10.33
CA ALA A 36 -12.57 2.18 10.96
C ALA A 36 -13.72 1.28 11.42
N VAL A 37 -14.15 0.33 10.58
CA VAL A 37 -15.18 -0.64 10.93
C VAL A 37 -14.73 -1.56 12.06
N ALA A 38 -13.51 -2.10 12.00
CA ALA A 38 -12.95 -2.92 13.07
C ALA A 38 -12.89 -2.15 14.41
N GLY A 39 -12.51 -0.87 14.37
CA GLY A 39 -12.51 0.04 15.51
C GLY A 39 -13.88 0.19 16.16
N VAL A 40 -14.93 0.42 15.35
CA VAL A 40 -16.32 0.48 15.84
C VAL A 40 -16.74 -0.83 16.51
N ILE A 41 -16.39 -1.98 15.92
CA ILE A 41 -16.73 -3.28 16.49
C ILE A 41 -16.09 -3.45 17.86
N ALA A 42 -14.82 -3.11 18.03
CA ALA A 42 -14.21 -3.21 19.36
C ALA A 42 -14.77 -2.20 20.35
N LEU A 43 -15.13 -0.99 19.92
CA LEU A 43 -15.82 -0.05 20.81
C LEU A 43 -17.17 -0.61 21.28
N LEU A 44 -17.91 -1.29 20.41
CA LEU A 44 -19.16 -1.96 20.79
C LEU A 44 -18.93 -3.13 21.76
N ILE A 45 -17.79 -3.80 21.71
CA ILE A 45 -17.41 -4.86 22.65
C ILE A 45 -16.95 -4.28 24.00
N THR A 46 -16.13 -3.22 23.96
CA THR A 46 -15.49 -2.63 25.14
C THR A 46 -16.43 -1.74 25.95
N THR A 47 -17.35 -1.02 25.28
CA THR A 47 -18.24 -0.07 25.98
C THR A 47 -19.14 -0.75 27.02
N PRO A 48 -19.87 -1.84 26.74
CA PRO A 48 -20.71 -2.49 27.75
C PRO A 48 -19.91 -2.98 28.96
N VAL A 49 -18.70 -3.48 28.71
CA VAL A 49 -17.78 -3.94 29.77
C VAL A 49 -17.42 -2.79 30.71
N LEU A 50 -17.03 -1.63 30.17
CA LEU A 50 -16.70 -0.44 30.97
C LEU A 50 -17.90 0.09 31.76
N PHE A 51 -19.11 -0.02 31.23
CA PHE A 51 -20.33 0.36 31.96
C PHE A 51 -20.62 -0.58 33.13
N LEU A 52 -20.45 -1.89 32.93
CA LEU A 52 -20.64 -2.89 33.98
C LEU A 52 -19.58 -2.79 35.08
N GLU A 53 -18.35 -2.39 34.73
CA GLU A 53 -17.27 -2.11 35.70
C GLU A 53 -17.42 -0.75 36.40
N GLY A 54 -18.52 -0.01 36.18
CA GLY A 54 -18.78 1.26 36.84
C GLY A 54 -17.97 2.45 36.30
N GLN A 55 -17.38 2.32 35.10
CA GLN A 55 -16.57 3.36 34.43
C GLN A 55 -17.22 3.89 33.13
N PRO A 56 -18.48 4.36 33.13
CA PRO A 56 -19.17 4.79 31.90
C PRO A 56 -18.51 6.01 31.24
N VAL A 57 -17.88 6.89 32.03
CA VAL A 57 -17.17 8.07 31.53
C VAL A 57 -16.01 7.67 30.62
N LEU A 58 -15.28 6.61 30.97
CA LEU A 58 -14.17 6.10 30.18
C LEU A 58 -14.63 5.56 28.82
N GLY A 59 -15.77 4.85 28.79
CA GLY A 59 -16.40 4.41 27.54
C GLY A 59 -16.79 5.59 26.64
N ILE A 60 -17.34 6.66 27.21
CA ILE A 60 -17.66 7.89 26.45
C ILE A 60 -16.38 8.52 25.90
N VAL A 61 -15.30 8.60 26.70
CA VAL A 61 -14.00 9.11 26.25
C VAL A 61 -13.46 8.30 25.08
N TYR A 62 -13.56 6.97 25.10
CA TYR A 62 -13.12 6.11 24.01
C TYR A 62 -13.84 6.43 22.69
N TRP A 63 -15.16 6.61 22.72
CA TRP A 63 -15.94 7.04 21.56
C TRP A 63 -15.55 8.44 21.08
N LEU A 64 -15.34 9.39 22.00
CA LEU A 64 -14.94 10.75 21.66
C LEU A 64 -13.56 10.79 21.00
N LEU A 65 -12.59 10.01 21.51
CA LEU A 65 -11.26 9.93 20.94
C LEU A 65 -11.25 9.21 19.58
N PHE A 66 -12.17 8.28 19.35
CA PHE A 66 -12.26 7.55 18.08
C PHE A 66 -13.11 8.26 17.01
N ALA A 67 -14.04 9.14 17.39
CA ALA A 67 -14.89 9.87 16.44
C ALA A 67 -14.12 10.64 15.34
N PRO A 68 -13.00 11.33 15.63
CA PRO A 68 -12.16 11.94 14.60
C PRO A 68 -11.63 10.94 13.58
N PHE A 69 -11.29 9.71 14.03
CA PHE A 69 -10.78 8.65 13.16
C PHE A 69 -11.82 8.28 12.10
N LEU A 70 -13.07 8.09 12.52
CA LEU A 70 -14.20 7.83 11.62
C LEU A 70 -14.40 8.99 10.64
N TRP A 71 -14.36 10.22 11.14
CA TRP A 71 -14.52 11.38 10.29
C TRP A 71 -13.44 11.45 9.21
N PHE A 72 -12.16 11.30 9.57
CA PHE A 72 -11.06 11.28 8.59
C PHE A 72 -11.15 10.08 7.64
N ALA A 73 -11.53 8.89 8.11
CA ALA A 73 -11.63 7.69 7.27
C ALA A 73 -12.72 7.80 6.18
N PHE A 74 -13.83 8.48 6.46
CA PHE A 74 -14.96 8.60 5.53
C PHE A 74 -15.07 9.97 4.84
N SER A 75 -14.33 10.98 5.27
CA SER A 75 -14.35 12.30 4.64
C SER A 75 -13.78 12.25 3.22
N LYS A 76 -14.63 12.61 2.25
CA LYS A 76 -14.27 12.74 0.83
C LYS A 76 -13.76 14.14 0.46
N ARG A 77 -13.87 15.11 1.38
CA ARG A 77 -13.57 16.54 1.11
C ARG A 77 -12.12 16.93 1.38
N LEU A 78 -11.36 16.06 2.05
CA LEU A 78 -10.01 16.37 2.51
C LEU A 78 -8.96 15.88 1.51
N PRO A 79 -7.89 16.66 1.27
CA PRO A 79 -6.74 16.18 0.51
C PRO A 79 -6.08 15.01 1.23
N SER A 80 -5.50 14.09 0.46
CA SER A 80 -4.97 12.80 0.94
C SER A 80 -3.96 12.94 2.08
N ASN A 81 -3.08 13.95 2.03
CA ASN A 81 -2.10 14.23 3.07
C ASN A 81 -2.73 14.68 4.40
N VAL A 82 -3.76 15.53 4.35
CA VAL A 82 -4.45 16.02 5.56
C VAL A 82 -5.25 14.89 6.20
N ARG A 83 -5.89 14.05 5.37
CA ARG A 83 -6.58 12.85 5.85
C ARG A 83 -5.62 11.90 6.57
N LEU A 84 -4.46 11.65 5.97
CA LEU A 84 -3.44 10.81 6.58
C LEU A 84 -2.92 11.40 7.90
N ALA A 85 -2.58 12.69 7.91
CA ALA A 85 -2.10 13.38 9.10
C ALA A 85 -3.13 13.33 10.24
N GLY A 86 -4.40 13.60 9.93
CA GLY A 86 -5.50 13.52 10.89
C GLY A 86 -5.70 12.12 11.45
N LEU A 87 -5.56 11.09 10.60
CA LEU A 87 -5.66 9.70 11.03
C LEU A 87 -4.51 9.29 11.97
N LEU A 88 -3.28 9.58 11.58
CA LEU A 88 -2.09 9.34 12.40
C LEU A 88 -2.19 10.13 13.72
N GLY A 89 -2.62 11.39 13.66
CA GLY A 89 -2.88 12.21 14.84
C GLY A 89 -3.92 11.60 15.75
N THR A 90 -4.99 11.01 15.20
CA THR A 90 -6.02 10.37 16.03
C THR A 90 -5.50 9.11 16.70
N ILE A 91 -4.75 8.25 15.99
CA ILE A 91 -4.10 7.06 16.59
C ILE A 91 -3.15 7.50 17.73
N TYR A 92 -2.38 8.55 17.51
CA TYR A 92 -1.45 9.09 18.50
C TYR A 92 -2.17 9.62 19.74
N VAL A 93 -3.18 10.47 19.56
CA VAL A 93 -3.98 11.05 20.66
C VAL A 93 -4.74 9.95 21.41
N PHE A 94 -5.30 8.97 20.71
CA PHE A 94 -5.97 7.82 21.30
C PHE A 94 -5.00 7.00 22.18
N GLY A 95 -3.84 6.63 21.65
CA GLY A 95 -2.84 5.85 22.38
C GLY A 95 -2.28 6.58 23.62
N LEU A 96 -2.01 7.89 23.51
CA LEU A 96 -1.58 8.68 24.66
C LEU A 96 -2.69 8.89 25.68
N GLY A 97 -3.91 9.18 25.23
CA GLY A 97 -5.05 9.46 26.09
C GLY A 97 -5.38 8.27 26.99
N ILE A 98 -5.42 7.06 26.41
CA ILE A 98 -5.63 5.81 27.15
C ILE A 98 -4.47 5.55 28.11
N GLY A 99 -3.23 5.59 27.61
CA GLY A 99 -2.06 5.28 28.43
C GLY A 99 -1.86 6.20 29.63
N VAL A 100 -2.14 7.49 29.48
CA VAL A 100 -2.06 8.47 30.58
C VAL A 100 -3.25 8.34 31.52
N GLY A 101 -4.47 8.21 30.98
CA GLY A 101 -5.70 8.14 31.76
C GLY A 101 -5.73 6.94 32.71
N GLU A 102 -5.23 5.80 32.25
CA GLU A 102 -5.30 4.53 32.99
C GLU A 102 -3.95 4.12 33.61
N ARG A 103 -2.90 4.93 33.42
CA ARG A 103 -1.51 4.63 33.81
C ARG A 103 -0.93 3.36 33.21
N ARG A 104 -1.28 3.10 31.96
CA ARG A 104 -0.88 1.95 31.16
C ARG A 104 0.24 2.31 30.18
N LEU A 105 1.34 2.84 30.69
CA LEU A 105 2.46 3.31 29.85
C LEU A 105 3.12 2.22 28.98
N PRO A 106 3.24 0.95 29.43
CA PRO A 106 3.72 -0.12 28.56
C PRO A 106 2.86 -0.28 27.31
N GLU A 107 1.54 -0.10 27.43
CA GLU A 107 0.60 -0.28 26.32
C GLU A 107 0.67 0.85 25.29
N VAL A 108 1.07 2.06 25.71
CA VAL A 108 1.36 3.18 24.79
C VAL A 108 2.31 2.73 23.69
N GLY A 109 3.26 1.85 24.00
CA GLY A 109 4.19 1.29 23.03
C GLY A 109 3.51 0.58 21.84
N VAL A 110 2.40 -0.13 22.07
CA VAL A 110 1.65 -0.84 21.01
C VAL A 110 0.99 0.16 20.05
N TYR A 111 0.38 1.22 20.59
CA TYR A 111 -0.25 2.27 19.80
C TYR A 111 0.80 3.07 19.00
N LEU A 112 1.94 3.39 19.62
CA LEU A 112 3.04 4.10 18.96
C LEU A 112 3.72 3.26 17.87
N LEU A 113 3.89 1.95 18.10
CA LEU A 113 4.40 1.05 17.07
C LEU A 113 3.43 1.00 15.87
N SER A 114 2.14 0.86 16.17
CA SER A 114 1.08 0.85 15.15
C SER A 114 1.05 2.15 14.35
N LEU A 115 1.23 3.29 15.01
CA LEU A 115 1.35 4.61 14.39
C LEU A 115 2.50 4.65 13.38
N CYS A 116 3.70 4.20 13.77
CA CYS A 116 4.89 4.21 12.91
C CYS A 116 4.72 3.32 11.68
N ILE A 117 4.15 2.13 11.87
CA ILE A 117 3.93 1.21 10.75
C ILE A 117 2.84 1.76 9.82
N MET A 118 1.77 2.32 10.36
CA MET A 118 0.73 2.95 9.55
C MET A 118 1.28 4.16 8.77
N ALA A 119 2.17 4.94 9.38
CA ALA A 119 2.81 6.07 8.73
C ALA A 119 3.69 5.64 7.54
N VAL A 120 4.49 4.57 7.67
CA VAL A 120 5.30 4.08 6.55
C VAL A 120 4.42 3.50 5.43
N LEU A 121 3.37 2.77 5.78
CA LEU A 121 2.52 2.10 4.80
C LEU A 121 1.63 3.08 4.02
N LEU A 122 1.07 4.08 4.69
CA LEU A 122 0.14 5.01 4.07
C LEU A 122 0.83 6.28 3.55
N GLY A 123 1.84 6.78 4.25
CA GLY A 123 2.55 8.03 3.94
C GLY A 123 3.92 7.84 3.30
N GLY A 124 4.51 6.65 3.42
CA GLY A 124 5.88 6.40 3.02
C GLY A 124 6.91 6.82 4.08
N TRP A 125 8.18 6.70 3.73
CA TRP A 125 9.29 6.82 4.68
C TRP A 125 9.37 8.18 5.40
N ARG A 126 9.02 9.28 4.73
CA ARG A 126 9.05 10.63 5.34
C ARG A 126 8.12 10.73 6.55
N TRP A 127 6.91 10.18 6.41
CA TRP A 127 5.95 10.13 7.51
C TRP A 127 6.42 9.18 8.60
N ALA A 128 6.97 8.03 8.23
CA ALA A 128 7.52 7.06 9.17
C ALA A 128 8.63 7.65 10.04
N ALA A 129 9.56 8.41 9.46
CA ALA A 129 10.65 9.05 10.18
C ALA A 129 10.11 10.10 11.18
N VAL A 130 9.16 10.93 10.76
CA VAL A 130 8.52 11.93 11.63
C VAL A 130 7.77 11.26 12.77
N THR A 131 6.89 10.30 12.48
CA THR A 131 6.11 9.61 13.52
C THR A 131 7.00 8.76 14.42
N GLY A 132 8.08 8.19 13.90
CA GLY A 132 9.06 7.43 14.68
C GLY A 132 9.79 8.31 15.69
N GLY A 133 10.26 9.48 15.26
CA GLY A 133 10.85 10.47 16.16
C GLY A 133 9.86 10.93 17.24
N VAL A 134 8.64 11.29 16.82
CA VAL A 134 7.56 11.69 17.74
C VAL A 134 7.24 10.58 18.73
N ALA A 135 7.11 9.34 18.28
CA ALA A 135 6.84 8.17 19.12
C ALA A 135 7.95 7.96 20.16
N ALA A 136 9.22 7.98 19.74
CA ALA A 136 10.34 7.80 20.64
C ALA A 136 10.40 8.89 21.72
N VAL A 137 10.28 10.16 21.32
CA VAL A 137 10.25 11.30 22.25
C VAL A 137 9.06 11.22 23.19
N SER A 138 7.89 10.85 22.68
CA SER A 138 6.67 10.73 23.49
C SER A 138 6.81 9.62 24.53
N TYR A 139 7.35 8.47 24.16
CA TYR A 139 7.53 7.35 25.07
C TYR A 139 8.52 7.67 26.18
N VAL A 140 9.68 8.25 25.83
CA VAL A 140 10.68 8.70 26.81
C VAL A 140 10.12 9.80 27.71
N GLY A 141 9.42 10.78 27.13
CA GLY A 141 8.78 11.86 27.87
C GLY A 141 7.74 11.33 28.86
N LEU A 142 6.87 10.42 28.43
CA LEU A 142 5.89 9.79 29.31
C LEU A 142 6.55 8.97 30.43
N ALA A 143 7.59 8.20 30.11
CA ALA A 143 8.34 7.46 31.11
C ALA A 143 8.95 8.39 32.16
N TRP A 144 9.55 9.50 31.72
CA TRP A 144 10.10 10.52 32.61
C TRP A 144 9.04 11.14 33.52
N VAL A 145 7.93 11.60 32.96
CA VAL A 145 6.83 12.23 33.74
C VAL A 145 6.25 11.23 34.74
N ASN A 146 6.16 9.94 34.38
CA ASN A 146 5.70 8.90 35.29
C ASN A 146 6.67 8.62 36.45
N ILE A 147 7.96 8.49 36.16
CA ILE A 147 8.99 8.25 37.19
C ILE A 147 9.09 9.46 38.13
N SER A 148 8.94 10.67 37.60
CA SER A 148 8.94 11.89 38.41
C SER A 148 7.71 12.05 39.31
N GLY A 149 6.68 11.20 39.15
CA GLY A 149 5.41 11.29 39.89
C GLY A 149 4.50 12.45 39.45
N ALA A 150 4.90 13.22 38.44
CA ALA A 150 4.19 14.43 38.01
C ALA A 150 2.78 14.18 37.45
N LEU A 151 2.46 12.96 37.01
CA LEU A 151 1.13 12.63 36.50
C LEU A 151 0.06 12.60 37.63
N GLY A 152 0.41 12.57 38.92
CA GLY A 152 -0.54 12.49 40.04
C GLY A 152 -1.16 11.09 40.23
N PRO A 153 -2.34 10.93 40.85
CA PRO A 153 -3.10 9.68 40.81
C PRO A 153 -3.78 9.47 39.44
N ALA A 154 -4.05 8.22 39.07
CA ALA A 154 -4.79 7.93 37.84
C ALA A 154 -6.20 8.56 37.93
N PRO A 155 -6.65 9.32 36.91
CA PRO A 155 -7.99 9.91 36.91
C PRO A 155 -9.10 8.87 36.81
N PHE A 156 -8.80 7.68 36.29
CA PHE A 156 -9.68 6.52 36.30
C PHE A 156 -9.15 5.48 37.29
N THR A 157 -10.05 4.69 37.87
CA THR A 157 -9.73 3.72 38.93
C THR A 157 -8.62 2.76 38.48
N ALA A 158 -7.70 2.48 39.40
CA ALA A 158 -6.67 1.46 39.20
C ALA A 158 -7.35 0.15 38.81
N ILE A 159 -6.85 -0.40 37.72
CA ILE A 159 -7.36 -1.57 37.03
C ILE A 159 -7.16 -2.74 37.97
N ASP A 160 -8.22 -3.49 38.24
CA ASP A 160 -8.05 -4.79 38.85
C ASP A 160 -7.47 -5.75 37.80
N PRO A 161 -6.21 -6.24 37.95
CA PRO A 161 -5.61 -7.19 37.01
C PRO A 161 -6.39 -8.51 36.97
N GLU A 162 -7.22 -8.78 37.96
CA GLU A 162 -8.07 -9.97 38.03
C GLU A 162 -9.42 -9.77 37.30
N SER A 163 -9.77 -8.54 36.89
CA SER A 163 -11.02 -8.30 36.16
C SER A 163 -10.96 -8.83 34.74
N ALA A 164 -11.84 -9.79 34.45
CA ALA A 164 -12.07 -10.29 33.09
C ALA A 164 -12.46 -9.19 32.10
N GLY A 165 -13.16 -8.14 32.56
CA GLY A 165 -13.58 -7.04 31.69
C GLY A 165 -12.41 -6.21 31.16
N ASN A 166 -11.39 -5.98 32.00
CA ASN A 166 -10.16 -5.32 31.57
C ASN A 166 -9.43 -6.16 30.52
N TRP A 167 -9.27 -7.46 30.73
CA TRP A 167 -8.66 -8.36 29.73
C TRP A 167 -9.41 -8.38 28.40
N ILE A 168 -10.75 -8.36 28.43
CA ILE A 168 -11.57 -8.26 27.21
C ILE A 168 -11.32 -6.93 26.51
N THR A 169 -11.29 -5.83 27.25
CA THR A 169 -11.06 -4.48 26.71
C THR A 169 -9.69 -4.38 26.03
N PHE A 170 -8.65 -4.89 26.69
CA PHE A 170 -7.30 -4.95 26.12
C PHE A 170 -7.20 -5.85 24.90
N GLY A 171 -7.73 -7.07 25.01
CA GLY A 171 -7.72 -8.04 23.93
C GLY A 171 -8.41 -7.49 22.69
N ALA A 172 -9.54 -6.80 22.86
CA ALA A 172 -10.25 -6.16 21.77
C ALA A 172 -9.42 -5.05 21.10
N ASN A 173 -8.82 -4.14 21.88
CA ASN A 173 -7.97 -3.07 21.34
C ASN A 173 -6.74 -3.62 20.63
N PHE A 174 -6.02 -4.55 21.27
CA PHE A 174 -4.86 -5.21 20.68
C PHE A 174 -5.22 -5.92 19.37
N ALA A 175 -6.34 -6.66 19.34
CA ALA A 175 -6.79 -7.38 18.16
C ALA A 175 -7.05 -6.46 16.96
N ILE A 176 -7.57 -5.24 17.18
CA ILE A 176 -7.74 -4.27 16.08
C ILE A 176 -6.40 -3.87 15.49
N PHE A 177 -5.45 -3.49 16.34
CA PHE A 177 -4.14 -3.04 15.86
C PHE A 177 -3.36 -4.17 15.20
N ALA A 178 -3.43 -5.38 15.76
CA ALA A 178 -2.85 -6.57 15.17
C ALA A 178 -3.49 -6.93 13.82
N ALA A 179 -4.82 -6.91 13.73
CA ALA A 179 -5.54 -7.17 12.49
C ALA A 179 -5.26 -6.10 11.43
N SER A 180 -5.26 -4.83 11.83
CA SER A 180 -4.87 -3.70 10.98
C SER A 180 -3.48 -3.91 10.41
N LEU A 181 -2.50 -4.21 11.27
CA LEU A 181 -1.13 -4.43 10.87
C LEU A 181 -1.01 -5.62 9.91
N THR A 182 -1.68 -6.72 10.23
CA THR A 182 -1.71 -7.95 9.42
C THR A 182 -2.28 -7.69 8.03
N VAL A 183 -3.43 -7.02 7.94
CA VAL A 183 -4.07 -6.68 6.67
C VAL A 183 -3.16 -5.74 5.87
N SER A 184 -2.58 -4.73 6.52
CA SER A 184 -1.71 -3.75 5.86
C SER A 184 -0.43 -4.39 5.29
N ILE A 185 0.21 -5.26 6.06
CA ILE A 185 1.38 -6.03 5.59
C ILE A 185 0.98 -6.99 4.47
N GLY A 186 -0.14 -7.72 4.62
CA GLY A 186 -0.65 -8.63 3.59
C GLY A 186 -0.86 -7.92 2.25
N TYR A 187 -1.41 -6.70 2.26
CA TYR A 187 -1.53 -5.88 1.05
C TYR A 187 -0.17 -5.60 0.39
N VAL A 188 0.84 -5.22 1.17
CA VAL A 188 2.19 -4.95 0.63
C VAL A 188 2.80 -6.22 0.06
N VAL A 189 2.70 -7.35 0.75
CA VAL A 189 3.24 -8.63 0.28
C VAL A 189 2.58 -9.04 -1.03
N THR A 190 1.25 -9.06 -1.09
CA THR A 190 0.51 -9.40 -2.32
C THR A 190 0.81 -8.42 -3.46
N TYR A 191 1.01 -7.14 -3.17
CA TYR A 191 1.42 -6.17 -4.17
C TYR A 191 2.82 -6.47 -4.73
N LEU A 192 3.78 -6.78 -3.86
CA LEU A 192 5.14 -7.13 -4.26
C LEU A 192 5.19 -8.42 -5.09
N GLU A 193 4.44 -9.44 -4.69
CA GLU A 193 4.31 -10.70 -5.44
C GLU A 193 3.77 -10.45 -6.86
N ARG A 194 2.71 -9.64 -6.98
CA ARG A 194 2.14 -9.28 -8.28
C ARG A 194 3.10 -8.46 -9.14
N ALA A 195 3.84 -7.52 -8.54
CA ALA A 195 4.83 -6.73 -9.22
C ALA A 195 5.98 -7.61 -9.76
N LEU A 196 6.45 -8.56 -8.94
CA LEU A 196 7.48 -9.51 -9.33
C LEU A 196 6.99 -10.44 -10.46
N ALA A 197 5.75 -10.94 -10.37
CA ALA A 197 5.16 -11.79 -11.41
C ALA A 197 5.05 -11.05 -12.75
N ARG A 198 4.62 -9.79 -12.75
CA ARG A 198 4.58 -8.93 -13.96
C ARG A 198 5.96 -8.71 -14.55
N SER A 199 6.96 -8.39 -13.71
CA SER A 199 8.33 -8.22 -14.17
C SER A 199 8.86 -9.47 -14.87
N ARG A 200 8.60 -10.67 -14.30
CA ARG A 200 9.02 -11.93 -14.91
C ARG A 200 8.31 -12.22 -16.22
N ALA A 201 7.00 -11.98 -16.30
CA ALA A 201 6.23 -12.15 -17.53
C ALA A 201 6.74 -11.25 -18.66
N LEU A 202 7.07 -9.98 -18.34
CA LEU A 202 7.63 -9.05 -19.30
C LEU A 202 9.04 -9.46 -19.76
N SER A 203 9.90 -9.92 -18.84
CA SER A 203 11.22 -10.46 -19.23
C SER A 203 11.08 -11.66 -20.17
N GLN A 204 10.16 -12.58 -19.88
CA GLN A 204 9.91 -13.74 -20.73
C GLN A 204 9.35 -13.36 -22.12
N SER A 205 8.45 -12.37 -22.19
CA SER A 205 7.93 -11.91 -23.48
C SER A 205 9.02 -11.25 -24.33
N LEU A 206 9.90 -10.47 -23.71
CA LEU A 206 11.05 -9.86 -24.39
C LEU A 206 12.03 -10.91 -24.90
N GLU A 207 12.34 -11.93 -24.09
CA GLU A 207 13.19 -13.05 -24.52
C GLU A 207 12.60 -13.80 -25.73
N GLN A 208 11.28 -14.02 -25.73
CA GLN A 208 10.59 -14.66 -26.85
C GLN A 208 10.61 -13.80 -28.12
N GLU A 209 10.42 -12.49 -27.99
CA GLU A 209 10.46 -11.55 -29.13
C GLU A 209 11.87 -11.48 -29.73
N VAL A 210 12.91 -11.42 -28.89
CA VAL A 210 14.31 -11.47 -29.33
C VAL A 210 14.58 -12.78 -30.09
N ALA A 211 14.21 -13.93 -29.51
CA ALA A 211 14.42 -15.22 -30.15
C ALA A 211 13.60 -15.40 -31.46
N ALA A 212 12.46 -14.70 -31.59
CA ALA A 212 11.68 -14.67 -32.82
C ALA A 212 12.37 -13.82 -33.90
N LYS A 213 12.88 -12.63 -33.53
CA LYS A 213 13.63 -11.76 -34.44
C LYS A 213 14.94 -12.39 -34.90
N GLU A 214 15.66 -13.09 -34.02
CA GLU A 214 16.87 -13.82 -34.40
C GLU A 214 16.56 -14.88 -35.46
N ARG A 215 15.48 -15.65 -35.29
CA ARG A 215 15.04 -16.64 -36.28
C ARG A 215 14.63 -16.01 -37.61
N GLU A 216 13.96 -14.86 -37.58
CA GLU A 216 13.60 -14.12 -38.80
C GLU A 216 14.85 -13.61 -39.54
N MET A 217 15.83 -13.07 -38.81
CA MET A 217 17.11 -12.65 -39.38
C MET A 217 17.86 -13.83 -40.01
N GLU A 218 17.99 -14.96 -39.32
CA GLU A 218 18.64 -16.15 -39.86
C GLU A 218 17.94 -16.69 -41.12
N ALA A 219 16.59 -16.68 -41.15
CA ALA A 219 15.82 -17.12 -42.30
C ALA A 219 16.03 -16.16 -43.50
N ARG A 220 16.05 -14.86 -43.24
CA ARG A 220 16.32 -13.83 -44.24
C ARG A 220 17.73 -13.96 -44.82
N GLU A 221 18.75 -14.13 -43.98
CA GLU A 221 20.14 -14.31 -44.42
C GLU A 221 20.29 -15.55 -45.33
N LYS A 222 19.64 -16.67 -44.99
CA LYS A 222 19.63 -17.89 -45.83
C LYS A 222 18.95 -17.67 -47.17
N ALA A 223 17.84 -16.93 -47.19
CA ALA A 223 17.12 -16.61 -48.43
C ALA A 223 17.95 -15.68 -49.34
N GLU A 224 18.57 -14.64 -48.77
CA GLU A 224 19.47 -13.73 -49.49
C GLU A 224 20.68 -14.49 -50.07
N ALA A 225 21.31 -15.39 -49.30
CA ALA A 225 22.42 -16.21 -49.77
C ALA A 225 22.01 -17.12 -50.96
N THR A 226 20.81 -17.70 -50.90
CA THR A 226 20.27 -18.57 -51.96
C THR A 226 19.99 -17.77 -53.24
N LEU A 227 19.40 -16.58 -53.11
CA LEU A 227 19.16 -15.68 -54.25
C LEU A 227 20.47 -15.25 -54.92
N VAL A 228 21.47 -14.85 -54.12
CA VAL A 228 22.80 -14.49 -54.65
C VAL A 228 23.42 -15.68 -55.37
N HIS A 229 23.27 -16.90 -54.86
CA HIS A 229 23.78 -18.10 -55.53
C HIS A 229 23.08 -18.37 -56.87
N ALA A 230 21.75 -18.26 -56.92
CA ALA A 230 20.97 -18.43 -58.14
C ALA A 230 21.35 -17.40 -59.22
N GLN A 231 21.49 -16.12 -58.84
CA GLN A 231 21.93 -15.06 -59.75
C GLN A 231 23.33 -15.33 -60.32
N LYS A 232 24.26 -15.81 -59.50
CA LYS A 232 25.60 -16.21 -59.98
C LYS A 232 25.52 -17.33 -61.02
N MET A 233 24.67 -18.34 -60.79
CA MET A 233 24.50 -19.45 -61.74
C MET A 233 23.83 -19.03 -63.04
N GLU A 234 22.87 -18.10 -62.99
CA GLU A 234 22.25 -17.53 -64.19
C GLU A 234 23.28 -16.80 -65.06
N ILE A 235 24.12 -15.95 -64.45
CA ILE A 235 25.18 -15.21 -65.16
C ILE A 235 26.17 -16.19 -65.81
N ILE A 236 26.62 -17.21 -65.07
CA ILE A 236 27.53 -18.24 -65.60
C ILE A 236 26.89 -18.96 -66.79
N GLY A 237 25.62 -19.36 -66.68
CA GLY A 237 24.87 -20.01 -67.76
C GLY A 237 24.76 -19.12 -69.01
N ARG A 238 24.51 -17.82 -68.83
CA ARG A 238 24.42 -16.85 -69.93
C ARG A 238 25.77 -16.63 -70.62
N LEU A 239 26.86 -16.56 -69.86
CA LEU A 239 28.23 -16.49 -70.40
C LEU A 239 28.58 -17.76 -71.17
N ALA A 240 28.28 -18.94 -70.64
CA ALA A 240 28.54 -20.21 -71.33
C ALA A 240 27.76 -20.34 -72.64
N GLY A 241 26.49 -19.90 -72.66
CA GLY A 241 25.67 -19.88 -73.87
C GLY A 241 26.18 -18.89 -74.93
N GLY A 242 26.67 -17.71 -74.52
CA GLY A 242 27.31 -16.76 -75.42
C GLY A 242 28.60 -17.30 -76.04
N ILE A 243 29.45 -17.93 -75.23
CA ILE A 243 30.70 -18.56 -75.70
C ILE A 243 30.38 -19.72 -76.68
N ALA A 244 29.40 -20.58 -76.36
CA ALA A 244 29.02 -21.68 -77.24
C ALA A 244 28.51 -21.22 -78.61
N HIS A 245 27.89 -20.03 -78.69
CA HIS A 245 27.46 -19.43 -79.96
C HIS A 245 28.63 -18.93 -80.81
N ASP A 246 29.72 -18.45 -80.21
CA ASP A 246 30.91 -17.99 -80.95
C ASP A 246 31.80 -19.14 -81.50
N PHE A 247 31.57 -20.37 -81.03
CA PHE A 247 32.30 -21.58 -81.49
C PHE A 247 31.59 -22.36 -82.61
N ASN A 248 30.42 -21.90 -83.07
CA ASN A 248 29.65 -22.48 -84.18
C ASN A 248 29.54 -21.47 -85.33
#